data_AF-A0A7S2YD62-F1
#
_entry.id   AF-A0A7S2YD62-F1
#
_cell.length_a   1.000
_cell.length_b   1.000
_cell.length_c   1.000
_cell.angle_alpha   90.00
_cell.angle_beta   90.00
_cell.angle_gamma   90.00
#
_symmetry.space_group_name_H-M   'P 1'
#
loop_
_entity.id
_entity.type
_entity.pdbx_description
1 polymer ?
#
loop_
_entity_poly.entity_id
_entity_poly.type
_entity_poly.pdbx_seq_one_letter_code
_entity_poly.pdbx_strand_id
1 'polypeptide(L)'
;EDWLWPGVLSWGASILLIVQFAVAFFWLQRKAEIVFDEEVQTASDYSVKVNNPPADALDPAEWQEFFSKFGQVAYCTVAVDNANLLQKLLEHKRVRTQLA
;
A
#
# COMPACT_ATOMS: atom_id res chain seq x y z
N GLU A 1 57.55 -16.48 3.91
CA GLU A 1 56.53 -15.50 4.41
C GLU A 1 55.15 -15.80 3.80
N ASP A 2 54.89 -17.05 3.44
CA ASP A 2 53.82 -17.40 2.49
C ASP A 2 52.53 -17.87 3.16
N TRP A 3 52.57 -18.10 4.47
CA TRP A 3 51.43 -18.60 5.26
C TRP A 3 50.41 -17.51 5.64
N LEU A 4 50.76 -16.23 5.45
CA LEU A 4 49.88 -15.08 5.74
C LEU A 4 48.91 -14.76 4.59
N TRP A 5 49.26 -15.13 3.35
CA TRP A 5 48.43 -14.86 2.17
C TRP A 5 47.02 -15.47 2.23
N PRO A 6 46.84 -16.74 2.65
CA PRO A 6 45.50 -17.34 2.75
C PRO A 6 44.60 -16.63 3.76
N GLY A 7 45.17 -16.18 4.88
CA GLY A 7 44.45 -15.42 5.91
C GLY A 7 44.07 -14.02 5.44
N VAL A 8 45.01 -13.27 4.85
CA VAL A 8 44.72 -11.92 4.35
C VAL A 8 43.65 -11.94 3.24
N LEU A 9 43.69 -12.94 2.36
CA LEU A 9 42.68 -13.13 1.32
C LEU A 9 41.30 -13.48 1.89
N SER A 10 41.23 -14.34 2.92
CA SER A 10 39.95 -14.71 3.54
C SER A 10 39.31 -13.52 4.27
N TRP A 11 40.12 -12.70 4.94
CA TRP A 11 39.66 -11.48 5.60
C TRP A 11 39.19 -10.43 4.58
N GLY A 12 39.92 -10.26 3.47
CA GLY A 12 39.50 -9.40 2.36
C GLY A 12 38.18 -9.85 1.72
N ALA A 13 38.01 -11.15 1.49
CA ALA A 13 36.77 -11.72 0.97
C ALA A 13 35.59 -11.54 1.94
N SER A 14 35.85 -11.68 3.24
CA SER A 14 34.82 -11.49 4.28
C SER A 14 34.34 -10.04 4.34
N ILE A 15 35.27 -9.08 4.27
CA ILE A 15 34.95 -7.65 4.22
C ILE A 15 34.13 -7.32 2.96
N LEU A 16 34.51 -7.87 1.80
CA LEU A 16 33.76 -7.68 0.55
C LEU A 16 32.33 -8.21 0.65
N LEU A 17 32.13 -9.39 1.25
CA LEU A 17 30.79 -9.96 1.46
C LEU A 17 29.95 -9.09 2.41
N ILE A 18 30.54 -8.58 3.49
CA ILE A 18 29.86 -7.69 4.43
C ILE A 18 29.44 -6.40 3.72
N VAL A 19 30.32 -5.79 2.93
CA VAL A 19 30.03 -4.56 2.17
C VAL A 19 28.93 -4.82 1.15
N GLN A 20 28.99 -5.93 0.41
CA GLN A 20 27.96 -6.30 -0.57
C GLN A 20 26.60 -6.47 0.11
N PHE A 21 26.56 -7.17 1.24
CA PHE A 21 25.34 -7.38 2.01
C PHE A 21 24.79 -6.06 2.56
N ALA A 22 25.65 -5.20 3.12
CA ALA A 22 25.25 -3.90 3.63
C ALA A 22 24.65 -3.03 2.51
N VAL A 23 25.29 -2.95 1.35
CA VAL A 23 24.78 -2.18 0.21
C VAL A 23 23.43 -2.74 -0.26
N ALA A 24 23.29 -4.05 -0.40
CA ALA A 24 22.03 -4.68 -0.79
C ALA A 24 20.92 -4.38 0.24
N PHE A 25 21.24 -4.46 1.52
CA PHE A 25 20.32 -4.17 2.61
C PHE A 25 19.88 -2.69 2.61
N PHE A 26 20.81 -1.74 2.48
CA PHE A 26 20.48 -0.31 2.35
C PHE A 26 19.63 -0.02 1.12
N TRP A 27 19.87 -0.69 -0.01
CA TRP A 27 19.03 -0.55 -1.21
C TRP A 27 17.61 -1.05 -1.01
N LEU A 28 17.45 -2.20 -0.33
CA LEU A 28 16.13 -2.74 -0.02
C LEU A 28 15.38 -1.84 0.98
N GLN A 29 16.07 -1.32 2.00
CA GLN A 29 15.50 -0.40 2.97
C GLN A 29 15.06 0.91 2.31
N ARG A 30 15.89 1.54 1.46
CA ARG A 30 15.49 2.77 0.75
C ARG A 30 14.26 2.57 -0.12
N LYS A 31 14.10 1.40 -0.75
CA LYS A 31 12.89 1.09 -1.52
C LYS A 31 11.65 0.98 -0.62
N ALA A 32 11.80 0.41 0.57
CA ALA A 32 10.69 0.34 1.53
C ALA A 32 10.36 1.72 2.10
N GLU A 33 11.36 2.53 2.44
CA GLU A 33 11.22 3.89 2.95
C GLU A 33 10.49 4.82 1.97
N ILE A 34 10.76 4.71 0.66
CA ILE A 34 10.02 5.47 -0.38
C ILE A 34 8.51 5.14 -0.37
N VAL A 35 8.11 3.93 0.04
CA VAL A 35 6.69 3.56 0.15
C VAL A 35 6.06 4.14 1.43
N PHE A 36 6.86 4.37 2.47
CA PHE A 36 6.46 4.93 3.75
C PHE A 36 7.03 6.33 3.94
N ASP A 37 6.84 7.20 2.94
CA ASP A 37 7.17 8.62 3.09
C ASP A 37 6.15 9.27 4.03
N GLU A 38 6.49 9.34 5.33
CA GLU A 38 5.63 9.89 6.39
C GLU A 38 5.26 11.36 6.18
N GLU A 39 5.98 12.09 5.30
CA GLU A 39 5.68 13.49 4.98
C GLU A 39 4.44 13.65 4.09
N VAL A 40 4.11 12.64 3.28
CA VAL A 40 2.97 12.68 2.35
C VAL A 40 1.78 11.93 2.95
N GLN A 41 1.00 12.65 3.76
CA GLN A 41 -0.25 12.10 4.26
C GLN A 41 -1.32 12.05 3.17
N THR A 42 -1.89 10.87 2.98
CA THR A 42 -2.97 10.58 2.03
C THR A 42 -4.25 10.22 2.77
N ALA A 43 -5.40 10.34 2.09
CA ALA A 43 -6.67 9.89 2.67
C ALA A 43 -6.66 8.39 2.99
N SER A 44 -5.85 7.59 2.30
CA SER A 44 -5.71 6.15 2.54
C SER A 44 -5.17 5.83 3.94
N ASP A 45 -4.28 6.66 4.48
CA ASP A 45 -3.62 6.43 5.78
C ASP A 45 -4.60 6.46 6.95
N TYR A 46 -5.73 7.15 6.76
CA TYR A 46 -6.81 7.28 7.74
C TYR A 46 -8.04 6.45 7.38
N SER A 47 -7.94 5.56 6.39
CA SER A 47 -9.06 4.79 5.88
C SER A 47 -8.85 3.30 6.11
N VAL A 48 -9.94 2.60 6.43
CA VAL A 48 -9.94 1.14 6.57
C VAL A 48 -10.93 0.56 5.58
N LYS A 49 -10.49 -0.42 4.79
CA LYS A 49 -11.36 -1.18 3.89
C LYS A 49 -11.77 -2.49 4.53
N VAL A 50 -13.07 -2.64 4.78
CA VAL A 50 -13.67 -3.91 5.21
C VAL A 50 -14.03 -4.72 3.96
N ASN A 51 -13.50 -5.93 3.85
CA ASN A 51 -13.86 -6.87 2.78
C ASN A 51 -14.77 -7.96 3.34
N ASN A 52 -15.66 -8.50 2.51
CA ASN A 52 -16.63 -9.53 2.88
C ASN A 52 -17.52 -9.14 4.09
N PRO A 53 -18.23 -8.00 4.02
CA PRO A 53 -19.18 -7.64 5.07
C PRO A 53 -20.37 -8.63 5.10
N PRO A 54 -21.14 -8.65 6.20
CA PRO A 54 -22.45 -9.30 6.22
C PRO A 54 -23.32 -8.83 5.06
N ALA A 55 -24.18 -9.72 4.52
CA ALA A 55 -24.96 -9.44 3.32
C ALA A 55 -25.98 -8.30 3.47
N ASP A 56 -26.39 -8.02 4.70
CA ASP A 56 -27.34 -6.98 5.10
C ASP A 56 -26.69 -5.65 5.50
N ALA A 57 -25.35 -5.60 5.59
CA ALA A 57 -24.60 -4.46 6.07
C ALA A 57 -24.46 -3.35 5.01
N LEU A 58 -25.60 -2.91 4.47
CA LEU A 58 -25.74 -1.89 3.43
C LEU A 58 -25.93 -0.48 3.99
N ASP A 59 -26.27 -0.35 5.27
CA ASP A 59 -26.49 0.94 5.93
C ASP A 59 -25.17 1.48 6.51
N PRO A 60 -24.64 2.61 5.99
CA PRO A 60 -23.44 3.24 6.53
C PRO A 60 -23.59 3.71 7.98
N ALA A 61 -24.82 3.98 8.46
CA ALA A 61 -25.05 4.44 9.82
C ALA A 61 -24.76 3.34 10.85
N GLU A 62 -25.12 2.09 10.57
CA GLU A 62 -24.81 0.92 11.41
C GLU A 62 -23.29 0.75 11.56
N TRP A 63 -22.56 0.89 10.46
CA TRP A 63 -21.10 0.84 10.48
C TRP A 63 -20.48 1.99 11.27
N GLN A 64 -21.01 3.21 11.13
CA GLN A 64 -20.56 4.35 11.90
C GLN A 64 -20.77 4.12 13.40
N GLU A 65 -21.93 3.63 13.81
CA GLU A 65 -22.23 3.31 15.21
C GLU A 65 -21.31 2.20 15.73
N PHE A 66 -21.10 1.13 14.94
CA PHE A 66 -20.20 0.04 15.29
C PHE A 66 -18.77 0.52 15.50
N PHE A 67 -18.22 1.29 14.56
CA PHE A 67 -16.83 1.76 14.62
C PHE A 67 -16.61 2.89 15.62
N SER A 68 -17.65 3.66 15.95
CA SER A 68 -17.57 4.72 16.98
C SER A 68 -17.20 4.19 18.37
N LYS A 69 -17.36 2.88 18.61
CA LYS A 69 -16.92 2.21 19.85
C LYS A 69 -15.39 2.16 19.99
N PHE A 70 -14.67 2.27 18.88
CA PHE A 70 -13.20 2.17 18.84
C PHE A 70 -12.50 3.53 18.69
N GLY A 71 -13.25 4.60 18.39
CA GLY A 71 -12.71 5.94 18.23
C GLY A 71 -13.61 6.85 17.41
N GLN A 72 -13.10 8.03 17.06
CA GLN A 72 -13.83 8.98 16.22
C GLN A 72 -13.83 8.51 14.76
N VAL A 73 -15.03 8.33 14.19
CA VAL A 73 -15.22 8.00 12.77
C VAL A 73 -15.59 9.28 12.01
N ALA A 74 -14.74 9.69 11.07
CA ALA A 74 -15.00 10.88 10.25
C ALA A 74 -16.12 10.66 9.23
N TYR A 75 -16.09 9.53 8.51
CA TYR A 75 -17.10 9.17 7.52
C TYR A 75 -17.09 7.65 7.31
N CYS A 76 -18.25 7.09 6.93
CA CYS A 76 -18.37 5.70 6.51
C CYS A 76 -19.09 5.63 5.18
N THR A 77 -18.60 4.80 4.26
CA THR A 77 -19.24 4.55 2.96
C THR A 77 -19.31 3.06 2.70
N VAL A 78 -20.45 2.62 2.17
CA VAL A 78 -20.64 1.24 1.74
C VAL A 78 -20.58 1.20 0.22
N ALA A 79 -19.66 0.38 -0.31
CA ALA A 79 -19.57 0.14 -1.73
C ALA A 79 -20.65 -0.87 -2.14
N VAL A 80 -21.65 -0.40 -2.90
CA VAL A 80 -22.66 -1.25 -3.52
C VAL A 80 -22.26 -1.61 -4.96
N ASP A 81 -22.76 -2.74 -5.47
CA ASP A 81 -22.48 -3.16 -6.85
C ASP A 81 -23.20 -2.23 -7.85
N ASN A 82 -22.45 -1.23 -8.30
CA ASN A 82 -22.89 -0.25 -9.29
C ASN A 82 -22.29 -0.49 -10.68
N ALA A 83 -21.79 -1.70 -10.96
CA ALA A 83 -21.08 -1.98 -12.21
C ALA A 83 -21.93 -1.68 -13.46
N ASN A 84 -23.20 -2.08 -13.46
CA ASN A 84 -24.12 -1.81 -14.58
C ASN A 84 -24.38 -0.32 -14.79
N LEU A 85 -24.55 0.44 -13.69
CA LEU A 85 -24.75 1.88 -13.74
C LEU A 85 -23.53 2.58 -14.32
N LEU A 86 -22.34 2.23 -13.83
CA LEU A 86 -21.07 2.78 -14.31
C LEU A 86 -20.87 2.50 -15.80
N GLN A 87 -21.17 1.28 -16.25
CA GLN A 87 -21.11 0.94 -17.67
C GLN A 87 -22.01 1.83 -18.52
N LYS A 88 -23.27 2.01 -18.13
CA LYS A 88 -24.22 2.89 -18.85
C LYS A 88 -23.79 4.35 -18.86
N LEU A 89 -23.20 4.85 -17.76
CA LEU A 89 -22.68 6.21 -17.69
C LEU A 89 -21.48 6.42 -18.63
N LEU A 90 -20.62 5.42 -18.76
CA LEU A 90 -19.51 5.43 -19.70
C LEU A 90 -19.99 5.42 -21.16
N GLU A 91 -20.99 4.59 -21.48
CA GLU A 91 -21.62 4.57 -22.80
C GLU A 91 -22.25 5.93 -23.14
N HIS A 92 -23.00 6.51 -22.20
CA HIS A 92 -23.60 7.83 -22.39
C HIS A 92 -22.55 8.93 -22.60
N LYS A 93 -21.47 8.92 -21.81
CA LYS A 93 -20.36 9.87 -21.98
C LYS A 93 -19.73 9.74 -23.36
N ARG A 94 -19.51 8.50 -23.83
CA ARG A 94 -18.96 8.22 -25.16
C ARG A 94 -19.82 8.78 -26.28
N VAL A 95 -21.14 8.52 -26.23
CA VAL A 95 -22.09 9.03 -27.24
C VAL A 95 -22.09 10.57 -27.24
N ARG A 96 -22.11 11.20 -26.06
CA ARG A 96 -22.08 12.65 -25.93
C ARG A 96 -20.81 13.28 -26.50
N THR A 97 -19.64 12.67 -26.30
CA THR A 97 -18.37 13.17 -26.87
C THR A 97 -18.31 13.01 -28.39
N GLN A 98 -19.00 12.04 -28.98
CA GLN A 98 -19.07 11.87 -30.44
C GLN A 98 -20.01 12.86 -31.14
N LEU A 99 -20.95 13.46 -30.40
CA LEU A 99 -21.91 14.45 -30.89
C LEU A 99 -21.44 15.90 -30.74
N ALA A 100 -20.31 16.13 -30.06
CA ALA A 100 -19.69 17.43 -29.85
C ALA A 100 -18.53 17.64 -30.83
#